data_AF-A0A4Y7XFZ8-F1
#
_entry.id   AF-A0A4Y7XFZ8-F1
#
_cell.length_a   1.000
_cell.length_b   1.000
_cell.length_c   1.000
_cell.angle_alpha   90.00
_cell.angle_beta   90.00
_cell.angle_gamma   90.00
#
_symmetry.space_group_name_H-M   'P 1'
#
loop_
_entity.id
_entity.type
_entity.pdbx_description
1 polymer ?
#
loop_
_entity_poly.entity_id
_entity_poly.type
_entity_poly.pdbx_seq_one_letter_code
_entity_poly.pdbx_strand_id
1 'polypeptide(L)'
;MNFFDTDQPWLLFKHPIVRELAFSIASPPLLAHWPESLAFTTNHLTPAQDIELPEDSFWQQHFVNYLPRLQQLDAHPLALEQHMLTLRNTRLGIRFEHLLAFWLQDSAYHPFTLLGQGIKRMEGQRTLGEIDFLILNQDTQKIEHWEVAIKFYLGEDSLQAEHWLGPNRRDSLDRKLKHLCQQQFNVSHTNDHTINWRRAIVKGRLFYPAGTTVHCPEWSTPQHLSGFWGYTIPPAPAGFKWRYASRQEWMVENTHFSSSEMPQNAKSIHYPVYWRNGLYLLLNAENKVVLYFMLRITDKSHKYLNNHNTLKPNPNVADIFNQISII
;
A
#
# COMPACT_ATOMS: atom_id res chain seq x y z
N MET A 1 21.61 13.73 4.41
CA MET A 1 20.98 12.44 4.78
C MET A 1 21.34 11.45 3.70
N ASN A 2 21.79 10.26 4.06
CA ASN A 2 22.04 9.22 3.07
C ASN A 2 20.74 8.46 2.81
N PHE A 3 20.19 8.62 1.61
CA PHE A 3 18.96 7.93 1.19
C PHE A 3 19.20 6.45 0.88
N PHE A 4 20.46 6.02 0.77
CA PHE A 4 20.82 4.63 0.45
C PHE A 4 21.09 3.75 1.68
N ASP A 5 21.11 4.34 2.88
CA ASP A 5 21.40 3.64 4.15
C ASP A 5 20.14 3.24 4.92
N THR A 6 18.96 3.33 4.31
CA THR A 6 17.67 3.03 4.96
C THR A 6 16.75 2.25 4.02
N ASP A 7 16.01 1.28 4.57
CA ASP A 7 15.01 0.51 3.83
C ASP A 7 13.72 1.31 3.57
N GLN A 8 13.60 2.51 4.17
CA GLN A 8 12.43 3.39 4.02
C GLN A 8 12.88 4.82 3.65
N PRO A 9 13.51 5.02 2.47
CA PRO A 9 14.10 6.31 2.10
C PRO A 9 13.08 7.43 1.95
N TRP A 10 11.81 7.11 1.69
CA TRP A 10 10.73 8.10 1.62
C TRP A 10 10.51 8.85 2.94
N LEU A 11 10.88 8.28 4.09
CA LEU A 11 10.72 8.95 5.40
C LEU A 11 11.72 10.09 5.63
N LEU A 12 12.74 10.20 4.80
CA LEU A 12 13.76 11.25 4.89
C LEU A 12 13.30 12.59 4.28
N PHE A 13 12.26 12.58 3.43
CA PHE A 13 11.68 13.81 2.88
C PHE A 13 10.80 14.51 3.92
N LYS A 14 10.82 15.84 3.92
CA LYS A 14 10.08 16.64 4.91
C LYS A 14 8.64 16.89 4.49
N HIS A 15 8.42 17.13 3.20
CA HIS A 15 7.12 17.49 2.67
C HIS A 15 6.21 16.26 2.56
N PRO A 16 5.02 16.24 3.19
CA PRO A 16 4.18 15.05 3.26
C PRO A 16 3.85 14.42 1.90
N ILE A 17 3.49 15.24 0.90
CA ILE A 17 3.13 14.75 -0.43
C ILE A 17 4.36 14.20 -1.18
N VAL A 18 5.56 14.76 -0.93
CA VAL A 18 6.81 14.27 -1.52
C VAL A 18 7.18 12.93 -0.91
N ARG A 19 6.94 12.71 0.39
CA ARG A 19 7.07 11.39 1.01
C ARG A 19 6.16 10.36 0.35
N GLU A 20 4.91 10.71 0.06
CA GLU A 20 3.99 9.79 -0.61
C GLU A 20 4.42 9.48 -2.05
N LEU A 21 4.91 10.47 -2.80
CA LEU A 21 5.48 10.25 -4.13
C LEU A 21 6.72 9.35 -4.07
N ALA A 22 7.64 9.64 -3.16
CA ALA A 22 8.82 8.82 -2.91
C ALA A 22 8.45 7.40 -2.50
N PHE A 23 7.45 7.22 -1.64
CA PHE A 23 6.91 5.90 -1.29
C PHE A 23 6.38 5.18 -2.52
N SER A 24 5.64 5.88 -3.37
CA SER A 24 5.01 5.28 -4.55
C SER A 24 6.04 4.71 -5.52
N ILE A 25 7.23 5.31 -5.60
CA ILE A 25 8.34 4.87 -6.44
C ILE A 25 9.23 3.86 -5.69
N ALA A 26 9.67 4.18 -4.47
CA ALA A 26 10.71 3.45 -3.77
C ALA A 26 10.22 2.29 -2.89
N SER A 27 8.93 2.24 -2.52
CA SER A 27 8.47 1.14 -1.67
C SER A 27 8.51 -0.18 -2.45
N PRO A 28 8.89 -1.28 -1.80
CA PRO A 28 9.03 -2.57 -2.46
C PRO A 28 7.68 -3.05 -3.01
N PRO A 29 7.69 -3.82 -4.11
CA PRO A 29 6.50 -4.52 -4.58
C PRO A 29 6.06 -5.54 -3.53
N LEU A 30 4.77 -5.88 -3.52
CA LEU A 30 4.20 -6.87 -2.61
C LEU A 30 4.46 -8.31 -3.07
N LEU A 31 4.56 -8.53 -4.39
CA LEU A 31 4.74 -9.83 -5.02
C LEU A 31 6.12 -9.92 -5.67
N ALA A 32 6.88 -10.96 -5.34
CA ALA A 32 8.04 -11.41 -6.13
C ALA A 32 7.59 -12.31 -7.29
N HIS A 33 6.61 -13.18 -7.02
CA HIS A 33 6.08 -14.14 -7.99
C HIS A 33 4.56 -14.24 -7.88
N TRP A 34 3.91 -14.73 -8.94
CA TRP A 34 2.50 -15.07 -8.88
C TRP A 34 2.30 -16.28 -7.96
N PRO A 35 1.34 -16.24 -7.01
CA PRO A 35 1.02 -17.40 -6.19
C PRO A 35 0.69 -18.63 -7.04
N GLU A 36 1.10 -19.81 -6.57
CA GLU A 36 0.94 -21.08 -7.31
C GLU A 36 -0.51 -21.34 -7.71
N SER A 37 -1.47 -20.97 -6.86
CA SER A 37 -2.92 -21.09 -7.12
C SER A 37 -3.40 -20.29 -8.34
N LEU A 38 -2.58 -19.35 -8.84
CA LEU A 38 -2.84 -18.51 -10.01
C LEU A 38 -1.88 -18.77 -11.17
N ALA A 39 -0.75 -19.42 -10.91
CA ALA A 39 0.27 -19.70 -11.92
C ALA A 39 -0.20 -20.71 -12.97
N PHE A 40 -1.09 -21.64 -12.60
CA PHE A 40 -1.45 -22.80 -13.45
C PHE A 40 -2.90 -22.87 -13.91
N THR A 41 -3.72 -21.83 -13.68
CA THR A 41 -5.13 -21.88 -14.07
C THR A 41 -5.30 -21.65 -15.58
N THR A 42 -5.39 -22.75 -16.32
CA THR A 42 -5.50 -22.88 -17.79
C THR A 42 -6.74 -22.23 -18.43
N ASN A 43 -7.58 -21.51 -17.67
CA ASN A 43 -8.85 -20.93 -18.12
C ASN A 43 -8.85 -19.39 -18.09
N HIS A 44 -7.68 -18.74 -18.14
CA HIS A 44 -7.59 -17.27 -18.09
C HIS A 44 -7.22 -16.70 -19.45
N LEU A 45 -7.89 -15.62 -19.83
CA LEU A 45 -7.72 -14.95 -21.12
C LEU A 45 -6.32 -14.33 -21.27
N THR A 46 -5.65 -14.03 -20.16
CA THR A 46 -4.22 -13.71 -20.10
C THR A 46 -3.58 -14.53 -18.98
N PRO A 47 -2.64 -15.44 -19.29
CA PRO A 47 -1.89 -16.20 -18.30
C PRO A 47 -1.11 -15.27 -17.35
N ALA A 48 -1.05 -15.61 -16.07
CA ALA A 48 -0.32 -14.82 -15.06
C ALA A 48 1.17 -14.66 -15.43
N GLN A 49 1.78 -15.72 -15.97
CA GLN A 49 3.17 -15.73 -16.44
C GLN A 49 3.48 -14.74 -17.57
N ASP A 50 2.47 -14.26 -18.30
CA ASP A 50 2.62 -13.25 -19.36
C ASP A 50 2.48 -11.82 -18.83
N ILE A 51 2.32 -11.66 -17.52
CA ILE A 51 2.22 -10.38 -16.82
C ILE A 51 3.45 -10.23 -15.93
N GLU A 52 4.28 -9.24 -16.24
CA GLU A 52 5.47 -8.92 -15.48
C GLU A 52 5.12 -8.36 -14.09
N LEU A 53 5.80 -8.87 -13.08
CA LEU A 53 5.86 -8.29 -11.74
C LEU A 53 7.24 -7.62 -11.61
N PRO A 54 7.34 -6.29 -11.61
CA PRO A 54 8.64 -5.63 -11.52
C PRO A 54 9.30 -5.95 -10.19
N GLU A 55 10.56 -6.39 -10.26
CA GLU A 55 11.37 -6.66 -9.08
C GLU A 55 11.70 -5.37 -8.30
N ASP A 56 12.20 -5.53 -7.07
CA ASP A 56 12.60 -4.38 -6.25
C ASP A 56 13.71 -3.55 -6.90
N SER A 57 14.65 -4.20 -7.61
CA SER A 57 15.75 -3.56 -8.33
C SER A 57 15.28 -2.54 -9.39
N PHE A 58 14.17 -2.84 -10.09
CA PHE A 58 13.53 -1.92 -11.02
C PHE A 58 13.12 -0.62 -10.33
N TRP A 59 12.48 -0.74 -9.16
CA TRP A 59 12.02 0.41 -8.38
C TRP A 59 13.17 1.19 -7.74
N GLN A 60 14.19 0.48 -7.25
CA GLN A 60 15.39 1.12 -6.70
C GLN A 60 16.11 1.96 -7.77
N GLN A 61 16.27 1.43 -9.00
CA GLN A 61 16.89 2.18 -10.09
C GLN A 61 16.10 3.43 -10.45
N HIS A 62 14.77 3.33 -10.57
CA HIS A 62 13.93 4.48 -10.86
C HIS A 62 13.87 5.49 -9.71
N PHE A 63 13.93 5.04 -8.46
CA PHE A 63 14.06 5.92 -7.31
C PHE A 63 15.39 6.68 -7.34
N VAL A 64 16.52 6.00 -7.58
CA VAL A 64 17.84 6.63 -7.70
C VAL A 64 17.83 7.70 -8.78
N ASN A 65 17.29 7.37 -9.97
CA ASN A 65 17.20 8.31 -11.09
C ASN A 65 16.34 9.53 -10.75
N TYR A 66 15.24 9.32 -10.02
CA TYR A 66 14.28 10.38 -9.68
C TYR A 66 14.64 11.13 -8.37
N LEU A 67 15.63 10.68 -7.61
CA LEU A 67 16.02 11.27 -6.33
C LEU A 67 16.34 12.77 -6.41
N PRO A 68 17.08 13.29 -7.43
CA PRO A 68 17.31 14.73 -7.56
C PRO A 68 16.00 15.51 -7.72
N ARG A 69 15.04 14.95 -8.46
CA ARG A 69 13.71 15.56 -8.65
C ARG A 69 12.89 15.55 -7.36
N LEU A 70 12.92 14.46 -6.60
CA LEU A 70 12.28 14.39 -5.28
C LEU A 70 12.86 15.41 -4.31
N GLN A 71 14.19 15.58 -4.28
CA GLN A 71 14.86 16.58 -3.44
C GLN A 71 14.46 18.01 -3.84
N GLN A 72 14.36 18.29 -5.14
CA GLN A 72 13.86 19.57 -5.64
C GLN A 72 12.41 19.81 -5.19
N LEU A 73 11.54 18.81 -5.32
CA LEU A 73 10.13 18.89 -4.92
C LEU A 73 9.98 19.04 -3.40
N ASP A 74 10.85 18.44 -2.60
CA ASP A 74 10.84 18.59 -1.14
C ASP A 74 11.13 20.02 -0.70
N ALA A 75 11.97 20.75 -1.46
CA ALA A 75 12.25 22.16 -1.24
C ALA A 75 11.18 23.08 -1.88
N HIS A 76 10.63 22.69 -3.03
CA HIS A 76 9.71 23.49 -3.85
C HIS A 76 8.54 22.63 -4.36
N PRO A 77 7.53 22.33 -3.51
CA PRO A 77 6.52 21.30 -3.79
C PRO A 77 5.40 21.74 -4.74
N LEU A 78 5.39 23.01 -5.16
CA LEU A 78 4.27 23.64 -5.86
C LEU A 78 3.76 22.82 -7.06
N ALA A 79 4.66 22.29 -7.90
CA ALA A 79 4.26 21.50 -9.06
C ALA A 79 3.51 20.21 -8.67
N LEU A 80 3.99 19.52 -7.64
CA LEU A 80 3.35 18.31 -7.11
C LEU A 80 2.04 18.64 -6.39
N GLU A 81 2.00 19.73 -5.63
CA GLU A 81 0.77 20.20 -4.97
C GLU A 81 -0.32 20.53 -5.98
N GLN A 82 0.01 21.32 -7.01
CA GLN A 82 -0.91 21.68 -8.09
C GLN A 82 -1.45 20.44 -8.81
N HIS A 83 -0.58 19.46 -9.09
CA HIS A 83 -1.02 18.18 -9.61
C HIS A 83 -2.03 17.53 -8.66
N MET A 84 -1.69 17.36 -7.38
CA MET A 84 -2.55 16.70 -6.41
C MET A 84 -3.89 17.43 -6.15
N LEU A 85 -4.01 18.72 -6.43
CA LEU A 85 -5.27 19.46 -6.36
C LEU A 85 -6.27 19.05 -7.46
N THR A 86 -5.81 18.47 -8.57
CA THR A 86 -6.69 17.96 -9.64
C THR A 86 -7.38 16.64 -9.28
N LEU A 87 -6.92 15.99 -8.21
CA LEU A 87 -7.44 14.73 -7.72
C LEU A 87 -8.87 14.89 -7.20
N ARG A 88 -9.85 14.30 -7.90
CA ARG A 88 -11.27 14.39 -7.55
C ARG A 88 -11.68 13.52 -6.35
N ASN A 89 -10.83 12.57 -5.96
CA ASN A 89 -11.17 11.56 -4.97
C ASN A 89 -9.95 11.15 -4.15
N THR A 90 -10.08 11.20 -2.82
CA THR A 90 -9.00 10.89 -1.88
C THR A 90 -8.87 9.41 -1.54
N ARG A 91 -9.64 8.51 -2.20
CA ARG A 91 -9.46 7.06 -2.09
C ARG A 91 -8.00 6.71 -2.38
N LEU A 92 -7.43 5.91 -1.48
CA LEU A 92 -6.00 5.61 -1.46
C LEU A 92 -5.45 5.07 -2.79
N GLY A 93 -6.21 4.17 -3.45
CA GLY A 93 -5.84 3.64 -4.76
C GLY A 93 -5.74 4.72 -5.85
N ILE A 94 -6.72 5.63 -5.91
CA ILE A 94 -6.71 6.73 -6.89
C ILE A 94 -5.58 7.71 -6.55
N ARG A 95 -5.35 7.99 -5.27
CA ARG A 95 -4.24 8.84 -4.85
C ARG A 95 -2.88 8.26 -5.27
N PHE A 96 -2.69 6.95 -5.08
CA PHE A 96 -1.49 6.23 -5.48
C PHE A 96 -1.27 6.26 -7.00
N GLU A 97 -2.30 5.96 -7.78
CA GLU A 97 -2.27 6.09 -9.24
C GLU A 97 -1.92 7.53 -9.66
N HIS A 98 -2.52 8.53 -9.02
CA HIS A 98 -2.27 9.94 -9.33
C HIS A 98 -0.83 10.38 -9.04
N LEU A 99 -0.20 9.83 -8.00
CA LEU A 99 1.21 10.05 -7.69
C LEU A 99 2.11 9.38 -8.73
N LEU A 100 1.80 8.14 -9.15
CA LEU A 100 2.54 7.48 -10.22
C LEU A 100 2.38 8.21 -11.56
N ALA A 101 1.21 8.77 -11.85
CA ALA A 101 0.98 9.59 -13.03
C ALA A 101 1.88 10.82 -13.06
N PHE A 102 2.08 11.49 -11.91
CA PHE A 102 3.00 12.62 -11.80
C PHE A 102 4.42 12.21 -12.16
N TRP A 103 4.89 11.08 -11.60
CA TRP A 103 6.21 10.54 -11.92
C TRP A 103 6.32 10.20 -13.41
N LEU A 104 5.36 9.46 -13.97
CA LEU A 104 5.32 9.06 -15.39
C LEU A 104 5.30 10.22 -16.39
N GLN A 105 4.83 11.40 -15.98
CA GLN A 105 4.84 12.62 -16.80
C GLN A 105 6.22 13.29 -16.85
N ASP A 106 7.08 13.05 -15.85
CA ASP A 106 8.44 13.57 -15.77
C ASP A 106 9.41 12.68 -16.59
N SER A 107 9.20 12.60 -17.91
CA SER A 107 9.94 11.73 -18.85
C SER A 107 11.46 11.95 -18.91
N ALA A 108 11.98 13.02 -18.30
CA ALA A 108 13.42 13.27 -18.21
C ALA A 108 14.16 12.28 -17.29
N TYR A 109 13.45 11.52 -16.45
CA TYR A 109 14.06 10.68 -15.41
C TYR A 109 13.85 9.16 -15.61
N HIS A 110 13.17 8.76 -16.68
CA HIS A 110 12.88 7.36 -17.00
C HIS A 110 12.50 7.20 -18.49
N PRO A 111 12.57 5.99 -19.07
CA PRO A 111 12.29 5.78 -20.50
C PRO A 111 10.80 5.74 -20.85
N PHE A 112 9.89 5.89 -19.89
CA PHE A 112 8.45 5.77 -20.12
C PHE A 112 7.82 7.06 -20.65
N THR A 113 7.09 6.96 -21.75
CA THR A 113 6.21 8.01 -22.26
C THR A 113 4.76 7.63 -21.98
N LEU A 114 4.06 8.44 -21.18
CA LEU A 114 2.65 8.21 -20.88
C LEU A 114 1.77 8.54 -22.09
N LEU A 115 1.14 7.52 -22.68
CA LEU A 115 0.21 7.66 -23.81
C LEU A 115 -1.24 7.89 -23.34
N GLY A 116 -1.59 7.37 -22.16
CA GLY A 116 -2.86 7.67 -21.53
C GLY A 116 -2.98 7.07 -20.14
N GLN A 117 -3.87 7.68 -19.36
CA GLN A 117 -4.20 7.28 -18.00
C GLN A 117 -5.72 7.10 -17.88
N GLY A 118 -6.17 6.09 -17.14
CA GLY A 118 -7.58 5.86 -16.86
C GLY A 118 -8.41 5.67 -18.13
N ILE A 119 -7.87 4.90 -19.09
CA ILE A 119 -8.51 4.70 -20.39
C ILE A 119 -9.68 3.73 -20.21
N LYS A 120 -10.89 4.28 -20.21
CA LYS A 120 -12.12 3.50 -20.10
C LYS A 120 -12.34 2.64 -21.34
N ARG A 121 -12.62 1.37 -21.11
CA ARG A 121 -13.01 0.41 -22.15
C ARG A 121 -14.52 0.26 -22.14
N MET A 122 -15.14 0.54 -23.28
CA MET A 122 -16.59 0.47 -23.46
C MET A 122 -16.95 -0.57 -24.51
N GLU A 123 -17.97 -1.37 -24.23
CA GLU A 123 -18.69 -2.19 -25.21
C GLU A 123 -20.12 -1.68 -25.28
N GLY A 124 -20.42 -0.89 -26.31
CA GLY A 124 -21.63 -0.09 -26.35
C GLY A 124 -21.72 0.85 -25.15
N GLN A 125 -22.75 0.69 -24.32
CA GLN A 125 -22.96 1.49 -23.10
C GLN A 125 -22.34 0.87 -21.84
N ARG A 126 -21.76 -0.33 -21.93
CA ARG A 126 -21.20 -1.06 -20.79
C ARG A 126 -19.71 -0.78 -20.67
N THR A 127 -19.26 -0.34 -19.49
CA THR A 127 -17.82 -0.31 -19.18
C THR A 127 -17.33 -1.74 -18.93
N LEU A 128 -16.40 -2.20 -19.76
CA LEU A 128 -15.75 -3.51 -19.63
C LEU A 128 -14.61 -3.48 -18.59
N GLY A 129 -14.02 -2.30 -18.40
CA GLY A 129 -12.90 -2.07 -17.50
C GLY A 129 -12.24 -0.74 -17.79
N GLU A 130 -11.11 -0.51 -17.13
CA GLU A 130 -10.27 0.67 -17.29
C GLU A 130 -8.82 0.20 -17.32
N ILE A 131 -8.01 0.83 -18.18
CA ILE A 131 -6.56 0.66 -18.20
C ILE A 131 -5.97 1.80 -17.38
N ASP A 132 -5.25 1.47 -16.31
CA ASP A 132 -4.67 2.48 -15.43
C ASP A 132 -3.64 3.33 -16.20
N PHE A 133 -2.66 2.69 -16.86
CA PHE A 133 -1.71 3.37 -17.73
C PHE A 133 -1.42 2.62 -19.03
N LEU A 134 -1.37 3.39 -20.12
CA LEU A 134 -0.81 2.99 -21.41
C LEU A 134 0.49 3.75 -21.63
N ILE A 135 1.59 3.03 -21.83
CA ILE A 135 2.94 3.58 -21.84
C ILE A 135 3.67 3.14 -23.10
N LEU A 136 4.44 4.04 -23.72
CA LEU A 136 5.50 3.67 -24.66
C LEU A 136 6.83 3.64 -23.90
N ASN A 137 7.46 2.47 -23.86
CA ASN A 137 8.81 2.34 -23.34
C ASN A 137 9.81 2.69 -24.44
N GLN A 138 10.54 3.80 -24.28
CA GLN A 138 11.48 4.30 -25.28
C GLN A 138 12.71 3.40 -25.46
N ASP A 139 13.10 2.63 -24.46
CA ASP A 139 14.25 1.73 -24.57
C ASP A 139 13.92 0.49 -25.43
N THR A 140 12.69 -0.02 -25.30
CA THR A 140 12.25 -1.24 -25.99
C THR A 140 11.36 -0.99 -27.20
N GLN A 141 10.88 0.24 -27.37
CA GLN A 141 9.87 0.66 -28.35
C GLN A 141 8.57 -0.16 -28.28
N LYS A 142 8.26 -0.69 -27.09
CA LYS A 142 7.03 -1.47 -26.84
C LYS A 142 5.97 -0.62 -26.18
N ILE A 143 4.71 -0.89 -26.54
CA ILE A 143 3.55 -0.39 -25.82
C ILE A 143 3.27 -1.31 -24.64
N GLU A 144 3.28 -0.74 -23.44
CA GLU A 144 3.06 -1.43 -22.19
C GLU A 144 1.70 -1.02 -21.59
N HIS A 145 0.99 -2.01 -21.06
CA HIS A 145 -0.21 -1.82 -20.25
C HIS A 145 0.17 -2.07 -18.80
N TRP A 146 0.06 -1.04 -17.96
CA TRP A 146 0.29 -1.18 -16.53
C TRP A 146 -1.02 -1.13 -15.76
N GLU A 147 -1.15 -2.05 -14.81
CA GLU A 147 -2.18 -2.02 -13.77
C GLU A 147 -1.51 -1.77 -12.43
N VAL A 148 -2.03 -0.81 -11.67
CA VAL A 148 -1.42 -0.39 -10.41
C VAL A 148 -2.39 -0.58 -9.26
N ALA A 149 -1.87 -1.03 -8.13
CA ALA A 149 -2.67 -1.18 -6.93
C ALA A 149 -1.83 -0.95 -5.69
N ILE A 150 -2.42 -0.27 -4.71
CA ILE A 150 -1.92 -0.28 -3.35
C ILE A 150 -2.89 -1.05 -2.45
N LYS A 151 -2.34 -2.04 -1.73
CA LYS A 151 -3.13 -3.02 -0.98
C LYS A 151 -2.55 -3.31 0.39
N PHE A 152 -3.47 -3.60 1.31
CA PHE A 152 -3.17 -3.83 2.71
C PHE A 152 -3.93 -5.07 3.12
N TYR A 153 -3.21 -6.17 3.28
CA TYR A 153 -3.80 -7.48 3.52
C TYR A 153 -3.28 -8.03 4.83
N LEU A 154 -4.18 -8.59 5.64
CA LEU A 154 -3.82 -9.36 6.82
C LEU A 154 -3.98 -10.84 6.51
N GLY A 155 -2.97 -11.64 6.83
CA GLY A 155 -2.97 -13.09 6.61
C GLY A 155 -3.67 -13.81 7.76
N GLU A 156 -4.73 -14.54 7.46
CA GLU A 156 -5.38 -15.49 8.37
C GLU A 156 -4.90 -16.93 8.12
N ASP A 157 -5.25 -17.82 9.05
CA ASP A 157 -5.10 -19.28 8.91
C ASP A 157 -3.70 -19.74 8.46
N SER A 158 -3.62 -20.41 7.30
CA SER A 158 -2.41 -21.00 6.74
C SER A 158 -1.51 -20.00 5.99
N LEU A 159 -1.87 -18.71 5.93
CA LEU A 159 -1.17 -17.68 5.15
C LEU A 159 -1.05 -17.97 3.64
N GLN A 160 -1.86 -18.88 3.11
CA GLN A 160 -2.06 -19.03 1.66
C GLN A 160 -2.72 -17.79 1.06
N ALA A 161 -2.52 -17.52 -0.24
CA ALA A 161 -2.93 -16.30 -0.93
C ALA A 161 -4.42 -15.94 -0.73
N GLU A 162 -5.29 -16.96 -0.60
CA GLU A 162 -6.73 -16.84 -0.40
C GLU A 162 -7.10 -16.30 0.98
N HIS A 163 -6.21 -16.46 1.97
CA HIS A 163 -6.40 -16.05 3.35
C HIS A 163 -5.80 -14.67 3.65
N TRP A 164 -5.30 -13.96 2.64
CA TRP A 164 -4.86 -12.57 2.73
C TRP A 164 -6.03 -11.64 2.50
N LEU A 165 -6.60 -11.12 3.59
CA LEU A 165 -7.84 -10.36 3.57
C LEU A 165 -7.61 -8.88 3.82
N GLY A 166 -8.28 -8.05 3.05
CA GLY A 166 -8.27 -6.62 3.22
C GLY A 166 -9.15 -6.17 4.38
N PRO A 167 -9.21 -4.87 4.65
CA PRO A 167 -10.08 -4.30 5.69
C PRO A 167 -11.56 -4.63 5.44
N ASN A 168 -11.94 -4.76 4.18
CA ASN A 168 -13.20 -5.38 3.79
C ASN A 168 -12.93 -6.86 3.50
N ARG A 169 -13.61 -7.79 4.19
CA ARG A 169 -13.47 -9.25 4.00
C ARG A 169 -13.67 -9.72 2.56
N ARG A 170 -14.43 -8.97 1.76
CA ARG A 170 -14.63 -9.29 0.35
C ARG A 170 -13.40 -8.96 -0.50
N ASP A 171 -12.51 -8.08 -0.06
CA ASP A 171 -11.23 -7.81 -0.71
C ASP A 171 -10.22 -8.85 -0.22
N SER A 172 -9.88 -9.82 -1.05
CA SER A 172 -8.77 -10.76 -0.80
C SER A 172 -7.70 -10.58 -1.85
N LEU A 173 -6.45 -10.92 -1.50
CA LEU A 173 -5.32 -10.90 -2.43
C LEU A 173 -5.64 -11.77 -3.64
N ASP A 174 -5.98 -13.05 -3.42
CA ASP A 174 -6.39 -13.98 -4.48
C ASP A 174 -7.43 -13.38 -5.44
N ARG A 175 -8.50 -12.77 -4.92
CA ARG A 175 -9.54 -12.17 -5.77
C ARG A 175 -9.01 -10.98 -6.57
N LYS A 176 -8.15 -10.14 -5.98
CA LYS A 176 -7.53 -9.02 -6.72
C LYS A 176 -6.62 -9.55 -7.83
N LEU A 177 -5.81 -10.57 -7.56
CA LEU A 177 -4.90 -11.15 -8.54
C LEU A 177 -5.66 -11.87 -9.66
N LYS A 178 -6.69 -12.66 -9.35
CA LYS A 178 -7.60 -13.23 -10.36
C LYS A 178 -8.24 -12.15 -11.22
N HIS A 179 -8.69 -11.06 -10.61
CA HIS A 179 -9.30 -9.95 -11.34
C HIS A 179 -8.32 -9.27 -12.29
N LEU A 180 -7.06 -9.05 -11.86
CA LEU A 180 -6.00 -8.54 -12.73
C LEU A 180 -5.83 -9.43 -13.96
N CYS A 181 -5.58 -10.73 -13.79
CA CYS A 181 -5.31 -11.65 -14.90
C CYS A 181 -6.52 -11.88 -15.83
N GLN A 182 -7.73 -11.98 -15.27
CA GLN A 182 -8.91 -12.37 -16.04
C GLN A 182 -9.65 -11.20 -16.69
N GLN A 183 -9.60 -10.02 -16.08
CA GLN A 183 -10.46 -8.89 -16.47
C GLN A 183 -9.62 -7.71 -16.95
N GLN A 184 -8.67 -7.25 -16.13
CA GLN A 184 -7.95 -6.02 -16.42
C GLN A 184 -6.98 -6.22 -17.58
N PHE A 185 -6.17 -7.29 -17.58
CA PHE A 185 -5.17 -7.58 -18.62
C PHE A 185 -5.69 -8.23 -19.90
N ASN A 186 -6.97 -8.58 -19.95
CA ASN A 186 -7.63 -9.15 -21.13
C ASN A 186 -7.94 -8.06 -22.19
N VAL A 187 -6.88 -7.37 -22.61
CA VAL A 187 -6.88 -6.34 -23.64
C VAL A 187 -5.64 -6.53 -24.49
N SER A 188 -5.81 -6.64 -25.80
CA SER A 188 -4.71 -6.70 -26.76
C SER A 188 -4.50 -5.37 -27.49
N HIS A 189 -5.51 -4.49 -27.53
CA HIS A 189 -5.46 -3.22 -28.22
C HIS A 189 -6.28 -2.13 -27.49
N THR A 190 -5.83 -0.89 -27.54
CA THR A 190 -6.56 0.28 -27.03
C THR A 190 -6.06 1.55 -27.72
N ASN A 191 -6.96 2.50 -28.02
CA ASN A 191 -6.62 3.79 -28.67
C ASN A 191 -5.66 3.62 -29.87
N ASP A 192 -5.96 2.70 -30.78
CA ASP A 192 -5.16 2.35 -31.97
C ASP A 192 -3.75 1.77 -31.68
N HIS A 193 -3.40 1.51 -30.42
CA HIS A 193 -2.16 0.86 -30.03
C HIS A 193 -2.37 -0.62 -29.76
N THR A 194 -1.46 -1.45 -30.26
CA THR A 194 -1.36 -2.87 -29.87
C THR A 194 -0.51 -2.98 -28.62
N ILE A 195 -1.03 -3.65 -27.58
CA ILE A 195 -0.33 -3.86 -26.31
C ILE A 195 0.68 -5.00 -26.49
N ASN A 196 1.97 -4.69 -26.29
CA ASN A 196 3.07 -5.64 -26.44
C ASN A 196 3.54 -6.22 -25.11
N TRP A 197 3.31 -5.50 -24.02
CA TRP A 197 3.79 -5.87 -22.69
C TRP A 197 2.76 -5.54 -21.61
N ARG A 198 2.75 -6.31 -20.53
CA ARG A 198 1.81 -6.16 -19.41
C ARG A 198 2.56 -6.19 -18.10
N ARG A 199 2.23 -5.26 -17.20
CA ARG A 199 2.91 -5.10 -15.92
C ARG A 199 1.91 -4.89 -14.80
N ALA A 200 1.96 -5.72 -13.78
CA ALA A 200 1.17 -5.57 -12.56
C ALA A 200 2.04 -4.98 -11.44
N ILE A 201 1.65 -3.81 -10.94
CA ILE A 201 2.37 -3.10 -9.89
C ILE A 201 1.49 -3.12 -8.65
N VAL A 202 1.76 -4.07 -7.76
CA VAL A 202 1.04 -4.19 -6.49
C VAL A 202 1.99 -3.80 -5.37
N LYS A 203 1.71 -2.68 -4.71
CA LYS A 203 2.46 -2.19 -3.54
C LYS A 203 1.58 -2.18 -2.30
N GLY A 204 2.17 -1.90 -1.14
CA GLY A 204 1.45 -1.72 0.12
C GLY A 204 2.05 -2.54 1.25
N ARG A 205 1.24 -3.16 2.10
CA ARG A 205 1.72 -3.81 3.34
C ARG A 205 0.99 -5.12 3.66
N LEU A 206 1.76 -6.14 4.04
CA LEU A 206 1.25 -7.40 4.57
C LEU A 206 1.23 -7.36 6.11
N PHE A 207 0.16 -7.84 6.72
CA PHE A 207 0.05 -7.93 8.17
C PHE A 207 -0.02 -9.39 8.61
N TYR A 208 0.87 -9.76 9.51
CA TYR A 208 1.02 -11.11 10.04
C TYR A 208 0.33 -11.26 11.39
N PRO A 209 -0.21 -12.45 11.74
CA PRO A 209 -0.88 -12.65 13.02
C PRO A 209 0.09 -12.40 14.17
N ALA A 210 -0.28 -11.45 15.03
CA ALA A 210 0.49 -11.11 16.21
C ALA A 210 0.59 -12.30 17.17
N GLY A 211 1.78 -12.54 17.71
CA GLY A 211 2.00 -13.61 18.68
C GLY A 211 2.31 -14.97 18.06
N THR A 212 2.30 -15.08 16.73
CA THR A 212 2.64 -16.32 16.02
C THR A 212 3.93 -16.12 15.22
N THR A 213 4.87 -17.04 15.37
CA THR A 213 6.03 -17.08 14.47
C THR A 213 5.55 -17.60 13.12
N VAL A 214 5.76 -16.81 12.06
CA VAL A 214 5.26 -17.12 10.72
C VAL A 214 6.36 -16.93 9.71
N HIS A 215 6.38 -17.81 8.72
CA HIS A 215 7.27 -17.65 7.58
C HIS A 215 6.61 -16.74 6.54
N CYS A 216 7.39 -15.85 5.94
CA CYS A 216 6.94 -15.04 4.82
C CYS A 216 6.53 -15.98 3.65
N PRO A 217 5.40 -15.75 2.98
CA PRO A 217 5.02 -16.54 1.83
C PRO A 217 6.05 -16.41 0.70
N GLU A 218 6.36 -17.51 0.01
CA GLU A 218 7.36 -17.53 -1.07
C GLU A 218 7.03 -16.60 -2.24
N TRP A 219 5.75 -16.33 -2.48
CA TRP A 219 5.31 -15.40 -3.53
C TRP A 219 5.55 -13.93 -3.16
N SER A 220 5.78 -13.60 -1.89
CA SER A 220 5.95 -12.23 -1.42
C SER A 220 7.39 -11.76 -1.63
N THR A 221 7.57 -10.48 -1.95
CA THR A 221 8.91 -9.88 -2.03
C THR A 221 9.59 -9.98 -0.67
N PRO A 222 10.84 -10.45 -0.55
CA PRO A 222 11.48 -10.58 0.77
C PRO A 222 11.53 -9.26 1.57
N GLN A 223 11.68 -8.13 0.89
CA GLN A 223 11.71 -6.79 1.48
C GLN A 223 10.33 -6.14 1.63
N HIS A 224 9.23 -6.85 1.32
CA HIS A 224 7.89 -6.27 1.37
C HIS A 224 7.62 -5.61 2.73
N LEU A 225 6.85 -4.53 2.71
CA LEU A 225 6.48 -3.88 3.96
C LEU A 225 5.56 -4.79 4.76
N SER A 226 5.92 -5.01 6.02
CA SER A 226 5.18 -5.89 6.93
C SER A 226 4.65 -5.16 8.15
N GLY A 227 3.78 -5.81 8.90
CA GLY A 227 3.25 -5.37 10.18
C GLY A 227 2.55 -6.54 10.87
N PHE A 228 1.92 -6.27 12.00
CA PHE A 228 1.18 -7.29 12.75
C PHE A 228 -0.32 -7.01 12.73
N TRP A 229 -1.15 -8.01 12.98
CA TRP A 229 -2.58 -7.81 13.19
C TRP A 229 -3.09 -8.68 14.34
N GLY A 230 -4.22 -8.27 14.92
CA GLY A 230 -4.90 -9.04 15.95
C GLY A 230 -6.27 -8.49 16.30
N TYR A 231 -6.94 -9.18 17.22
CA TYR A 231 -8.31 -8.82 17.65
C TYR A 231 -8.34 -7.75 18.74
N THR A 232 -7.20 -7.52 19.39
CA THR A 232 -7.00 -6.53 20.45
C THR A 232 -5.64 -5.88 20.27
N ILE A 233 -5.53 -4.60 20.60
CA ILE A 233 -4.24 -3.91 20.60
C ILE A 233 -3.49 -4.26 21.88
N PRO A 234 -2.23 -4.73 21.79
CA PRO A 234 -1.42 -5.02 22.97
C PRO A 234 -1.14 -3.74 23.78
N PRO A 235 -0.87 -3.85 25.08
CA PRO A 235 -0.39 -2.71 25.85
C PRO A 235 0.89 -2.14 25.23
N ALA A 236 1.00 -0.82 25.15
CA ALA A 236 2.24 -0.18 24.72
C ALA A 236 3.30 -0.29 25.84
N PRO A 237 4.57 -0.61 25.52
CA PRO A 237 5.66 -0.58 26.48
C PRO A 237 5.87 0.82 27.03
N ALA A 238 6.58 0.91 28.15
CA ALA A 238 6.95 2.20 28.73
C ALA A 238 7.70 3.07 27.70
N GLY A 239 7.27 4.31 27.55
CA GLY A 239 7.84 5.26 26.57
C GLY A 239 7.25 5.16 25.15
N PHE A 240 6.38 4.18 24.88
CA PHE A 240 5.69 4.06 23.60
C PHE A 240 4.21 4.41 23.72
N LYS A 241 3.60 4.78 22.59
CA LYS A 241 2.15 5.02 22.51
C LYS A 241 1.59 4.57 21.19
N TRP A 242 0.38 4.03 21.22
CA TRP A 242 -0.36 3.73 20.00
C TRP A 242 -1.10 4.96 19.49
N ARG A 243 -1.22 5.06 18.16
CA ARG A 243 -2.01 6.07 17.48
C ARG A 243 -2.79 5.43 16.34
N TYR A 244 -4.05 5.78 16.17
CA TYR A 244 -4.80 5.38 14.99
C TYR A 244 -4.29 6.12 13.74
N ALA A 245 -4.05 5.40 12.65
CA ALA A 245 -3.70 5.96 11.34
C ALA A 245 -4.97 6.21 10.51
N SER A 246 -5.16 7.47 10.10
CA SER A 246 -6.18 7.81 9.10
C SER A 246 -5.90 7.07 7.78
N ARG A 247 -6.91 6.93 6.92
CA ARG A 247 -6.74 6.21 5.64
C ARG A 247 -5.66 6.79 4.72
N GLN A 248 -5.36 8.07 4.85
CA GLN A 248 -4.31 8.74 4.08
C GLN A 248 -2.91 8.34 4.57
N GLU A 249 -2.78 8.00 5.85
CA GLU A 249 -1.51 7.60 6.47
C GLU A 249 -1.16 6.13 6.29
N TRP A 250 -1.93 5.39 5.48
CA TRP A 250 -1.66 3.97 5.23
C TRP A 250 -0.42 3.77 4.34
N MET A 251 -0.14 4.72 3.44
CA MET A 251 1.09 4.75 2.65
C MET A 251 2.28 5.18 3.52
N VAL A 252 2.18 6.39 4.06
CA VAL A 252 3.23 7.03 4.85
C VAL A 252 2.61 7.73 6.03
N GLU A 253 3.24 7.63 7.20
CA GLU A 253 2.78 8.31 8.39
C GLU A 253 2.86 9.83 8.29
N ASN A 254 1.92 10.54 8.93
CA ASN A 254 2.04 11.97 9.12
C ASN A 254 2.82 12.29 10.40
N THR A 255 4.00 12.90 10.25
CA THR A 255 4.87 13.31 11.36
C THR A 255 4.39 14.57 12.10
N HIS A 256 3.45 15.34 11.54
CA HIS A 256 2.97 16.60 12.13
C HIS A 256 1.70 16.46 12.98
N PHE A 257 1.33 15.25 13.39
CA PHE A 257 0.17 15.05 14.25
C PHE A 257 0.40 15.69 15.63
N SER A 258 -0.13 16.90 15.82
CA SER A 258 -0.19 17.55 17.12
C SER A 258 -1.27 16.87 17.95
N SER A 259 -0.93 16.49 19.18
CA SER A 259 -1.87 15.94 20.18
C SER A 259 -3.06 16.86 20.49
N SER A 260 -3.07 18.11 19.98
CA SER A 260 -4.16 19.08 20.09
C SER A 260 -5.39 18.78 19.25
N GLU A 261 -5.32 17.87 18.26
CA GLU A 261 -6.48 17.45 17.46
C GLU A 261 -7.28 16.28 18.09
N MET A 262 -6.92 15.86 19.30
CA MET A 262 -7.76 14.98 20.11
C MET A 262 -9.00 15.78 20.58
N PRO A 263 -10.24 15.27 20.41
CA PRO A 263 -11.43 15.99 20.85
C PRO A 263 -11.31 16.38 22.34
N GLN A 264 -11.40 17.68 22.63
CA GLN A 264 -11.09 18.32 23.92
C GLN A 264 -11.97 17.87 25.11
N ASN A 265 -12.92 16.96 24.90
CA ASN A 265 -13.84 16.49 25.96
C ASN A 265 -13.31 15.29 26.77
N ALA A 266 -12.06 14.85 26.59
CA ALA A 266 -11.46 13.79 27.39
C ALA A 266 -10.67 14.34 28.60
N LYS A 267 -11.32 15.07 29.51
CA LYS A 267 -10.76 15.43 30.82
C LYS A 267 -10.90 14.27 31.82
N SER A 268 -10.21 13.17 31.57
CA SER A 268 -9.74 12.22 32.59
C SER A 268 -8.74 11.27 31.92
N ILE A 269 -7.52 11.23 32.43
CA ILE A 269 -6.43 10.41 31.93
C ILE A 269 -6.86 8.92 31.91
N HIS A 270 -6.71 8.23 30.77
CA HIS A 270 -6.15 6.86 30.64
C HIS A 270 -6.39 6.26 29.23
N TYR A 271 -5.31 6.17 28.45
CA TYR A 271 -5.11 5.41 27.19
C TYR A 271 -5.96 5.77 25.94
N PRO A 272 -5.35 5.74 24.73
CA PRO A 272 -6.11 5.89 23.50
C PRO A 272 -7.04 4.68 23.34
N VAL A 273 -8.32 4.94 23.17
CA VAL A 273 -9.32 3.87 23.13
C VAL A 273 -9.36 3.31 21.70
N TYR A 274 -9.10 2.01 21.59
CA TYR A 274 -8.99 1.26 20.34
C TYR A 274 -10.33 0.62 19.97
N TRP A 275 -11.25 1.38 19.37
CA TRP A 275 -12.65 0.94 19.18
C TRP A 275 -13.04 0.69 17.73
N ARG A 276 -12.11 0.76 16.76
CA ARG A 276 -12.43 0.55 15.34
C ARG A 276 -11.40 -0.28 14.59
N ASN A 277 -11.91 -1.07 13.64
CA ASN A 277 -11.11 -1.71 12.61
C ASN A 277 -10.21 -0.69 11.91
N GLY A 278 -8.94 -1.03 11.71
CA GLY A 278 -8.02 -0.19 10.96
C GLY A 278 -6.58 -0.32 11.40
N LEU A 279 -5.76 0.58 10.87
CA LEU A 279 -4.33 0.63 11.11
C LEU A 279 -4.03 1.49 12.33
N TYR A 280 -3.17 0.99 13.19
CA TYR A 280 -2.61 1.67 14.35
C TYR A 280 -1.10 1.64 14.25
N LEU A 281 -0.47 2.71 14.71
CA LEU A 281 0.96 2.95 14.64
C LEU A 281 1.48 3.00 16.07
N LEU A 282 2.47 2.18 16.39
CA LEU A 282 3.20 2.31 17.62
C LEU A 282 4.28 3.37 17.43
N LEU A 283 4.26 4.38 18.29
CA LEU A 283 5.18 5.49 18.29
C LEU A 283 6.15 5.36 19.45
N ASN A 284 7.43 5.63 19.22
CA ASN A 284 8.42 5.77 20.28
C ASN A 284 8.35 7.16 20.97
N ALA A 285 9.28 7.43 21.89
CA ALA A 285 9.34 8.69 22.63
C ALA A 285 9.53 9.93 21.71
N GLU A 286 10.19 9.76 20.56
CA GLU A 286 10.39 10.80 19.55
C GLU A 286 9.23 10.90 18.53
N ASN A 287 8.11 10.22 18.77
CA ASN A 287 6.96 10.10 17.86
C ASN A 287 7.27 9.43 16.50
N LYS A 288 8.37 8.67 16.39
CA LYS A 288 8.65 7.87 15.20
C LYS A 288 7.85 6.59 15.22
N VAL A 289 7.31 6.20 14.07
CA VAL A 289 6.62 4.91 13.92
C VAL A 289 7.66 3.80 14.00
N VAL A 290 7.43 2.85 14.90
CA VAL A 290 8.27 1.66 15.07
C VAL A 290 7.53 0.37 14.72
N LEU A 291 6.18 0.41 14.69
CA LEU A 291 5.39 -0.78 14.37
C LEU A 291 4.03 -0.40 13.78
N TYR A 292 3.61 -1.18 12.78
CA TYR A 292 2.31 -1.09 12.12
C TYR A 292 1.43 -2.25 12.61
N PHE A 293 0.26 -1.93 13.17
CA PHE A 293 -0.67 -2.93 13.72
C PHE A 293 -2.07 -2.76 13.15
N MET A 294 -2.59 -3.81 12.50
CA MET A 294 -3.96 -3.82 12.01
C MET A 294 -4.90 -4.44 13.05
N LEU A 295 -5.79 -3.64 13.62
CA LEU A 295 -6.82 -4.13 14.53
C LEU A 295 -8.01 -4.63 13.71
N ARG A 296 -8.48 -5.84 14.04
CA ARG A 296 -9.69 -6.44 13.49
C ARG A 296 -10.62 -6.89 14.59
N ILE A 297 -11.76 -6.24 14.74
CA ILE A 297 -12.80 -6.58 15.72
C ILE A 297 -13.74 -7.60 15.07
N THR A 298 -13.93 -8.75 15.72
CA THR A 298 -14.73 -9.88 15.21
C THR A 298 -16.14 -9.97 15.78
N ASP A 299 -16.44 -9.27 16.88
CA ASP A 299 -17.66 -9.53 17.63
C ASP A 299 -18.88 -8.73 17.12
N LYS A 300 -20.01 -9.43 16.92
CA LYS A 300 -21.30 -8.85 16.46
C LYS A 300 -22.09 -8.17 17.60
N SER A 301 -21.60 -8.25 18.84
CA SER A 301 -22.25 -7.79 20.07
C SER A 301 -22.27 -6.27 20.28
N HIS A 302 -21.70 -5.47 19.35
CA HIS A 302 -21.59 -4.01 19.47
C HIS A 302 -22.85 -3.20 19.12
N LYS A 303 -24.03 -3.83 18.97
CA LYS A 303 -25.30 -3.07 19.02
C LYS A 303 -25.59 -2.46 20.40
N TYR A 304 -24.84 -2.84 21.43
CA TYR A 304 -24.96 -2.30 22.79
C TYR A 304 -23.57 -1.93 23.34
N LEU A 305 -22.96 -0.85 22.85
CA LEU A 305 -22.00 -0.10 23.67
C LEU A 305 -22.73 1.07 24.33
N ASN A 306 -23.06 0.88 25.60
CA ASN A 306 -23.54 1.91 26.51
C ASN A 306 -22.49 3.02 26.68
N ASN A 307 -23.00 4.22 26.98
CA ASN A 307 -22.42 5.56 27.16
C ASN A 307 -21.01 5.76 27.83
N HIS A 308 -20.21 4.73 28.07
CA HIS A 308 -18.94 4.83 28.82
C HIS A 308 -17.68 4.28 28.12
N ASN A 309 -17.71 3.87 26.85
CA ASN A 309 -16.54 3.77 25.95
C ASN A 309 -15.20 3.24 26.54
N THR A 310 -15.18 2.09 27.22
CA THR A 310 -13.92 1.44 27.63
C THR A 310 -13.87 -0.03 27.22
N LEU A 311 -12.99 -0.37 26.26
CA LEU A 311 -12.48 -1.74 26.08
C LEU A 311 -11.12 -1.82 26.80
N LYS A 312 -10.99 -2.73 27.77
CA LYS A 312 -9.74 -2.96 28.50
C LYS A 312 -8.72 -3.67 27.58
N PRO A 313 -7.42 -3.35 27.68
CA PRO A 313 -6.38 -4.15 27.04
C PRO A 313 -6.47 -5.60 27.56
N ASN A 314 -6.35 -6.57 26.65
CA ASN A 314 -6.29 -7.98 27.04
C ASN A 314 -4.85 -8.29 27.48
N PRO A 315 -4.60 -8.66 28.75
CA PRO A 315 -3.26 -8.95 29.25
C PRO A 315 -2.68 -10.27 28.70
N ASN A 316 -3.47 -11.11 28.03
CA ASN A 316 -3.02 -12.37 27.44
C ASN A 316 -2.55 -12.23 25.98
N VAL A 317 -2.38 -11.00 25.46
CA VAL A 317 -1.81 -10.82 24.12
C VAL A 317 -0.31 -11.08 24.21
N ALA A 318 0.17 -12.02 23.41
CA ALA A 318 1.58 -12.36 23.30
C ALA A 318 2.45 -11.10 23.13
N ASP A 319 3.64 -11.12 23.74
CA ASP A 319 4.58 -10.00 23.72
C ASP A 319 5.18 -9.85 22.32
N ILE A 320 4.46 -9.11 21.46
CA ILE A 320 4.84 -8.81 20.06
C ILE A 320 6.24 -8.15 20.02
N PHE A 321 6.70 -7.52 21.10
CA PHE A 321 8.01 -6.87 21.15
C PHE A 321 9.17 -7.86 21.04
N ASN A 322 9.01 -9.11 21.50
CA ASN A 322 10.01 -10.15 21.33
C ASN A 322 10.06 -10.72 19.89
N GLN A 323 9.05 -10.41 19.06
CA GLN A 323 8.96 -10.87 17.66
C GLN A 323 9.48 -9.84 16.65
N ILE A 324 9.65 -8.57 17.06
CA ILE A 324 10.25 -7.50 16.23
C ILE A 324 11.70 -7.84 15.83
N SER A 325 12.36 -8.75 16.56
CA SER A 325 13.74 -9.19 16.27
C SER A 325 13.82 -10.39 15.29
N ILE A 326 12.70 -10.91 14.78
CA ILE A 326 12.62 -12.18 14.04
C ILE A 326 12.09 -12.01 12.59
N ILE A 327 11.53 -10.85 12.25
CA ILE A 327 11.20 -10.46 10.86
C ILE A 327 12.23 -9.44 10.42
#